data_AF-A0A4V0HX78-F1
#
_entry.id   AF-A0A4V0HX78-F1
#
_cell.length_a   1.000
_cell.length_b   1.000
_cell.length_c   1.000
_cell.angle_alpha   90.00
_cell.angle_beta   90.00
_cell.angle_gamma   90.00
#
_symmetry.space_group_name_H-M   'P 1'
#
loop_
_entity.id
_entity.type
_entity.pdbx_description
1 polymer ?
#
loop_
_entity_poly.entity_id
_entity_poly.type
_entity_poly.pdbx_seq_one_letter_code
_entity_poly.pdbx_strand_id
1 'polypeptide(L)'
;MQAAEIGAAEAARAADRSVVEAVLQSVRQAVTDLRKEDATRLGQWQKAAVELAMTMATRLLHDRVQAGEFPMEAKVREMLAQLGGDDAVAVHLNPLDLEVLKRRLGDEPLSPEGGEIRLVTDPSLGRGDCRIEGRESMLLSEVSRELQEIRDELFRSLGHARS
;
A
#
# COMPACT_ATOMS: atom_id res chain seq x y z
N MET A 1 -3.43 51.32 60.06
CA MET A 1 -3.66 51.73 58.65
C MET A 1 -2.64 51.09 57.71
N GLN A 2 -1.34 51.20 57.99
CA GLN A 2 -0.24 50.62 57.19
C GLN A 2 -0.31 49.09 56.96
N ALA A 3 -0.75 48.30 57.95
CA ALA A 3 -0.90 46.85 57.80
C ALA A 3 -2.05 46.43 56.86
N ALA A 4 -3.08 47.27 56.71
CA ALA A 4 -4.21 47.01 55.81
C ALA A 4 -3.86 47.30 54.34
N GLU A 5 -3.04 48.32 54.08
CA GLU A 5 -2.52 48.61 52.74
C GLU A 5 -1.54 47.55 52.23
N ILE A 6 -0.68 47.01 53.12
CA ILE A 6 0.26 45.92 52.76
C ILE A 6 -0.50 44.64 52.41
N GLY A 7 -1.53 44.27 53.19
CA GLY A 7 -2.37 43.11 52.89
C GLY A 7 -3.18 43.25 51.59
N ALA A 8 -3.65 44.45 51.26
CA ALA A 8 -4.34 44.72 50.00
C ALA A 8 -3.41 44.61 48.78
N ALA A 9 -2.16 45.08 48.90
CA ALA A 9 -1.14 44.97 47.86
C ALA A 9 -0.67 43.53 47.62
N GLU A 10 -0.57 42.71 48.68
CA GLU A 10 -0.26 41.28 48.59
C GLU A 10 -1.40 40.49 47.95
N ALA A 11 -2.66 40.79 48.30
CA ALA A 11 -3.83 40.18 47.69
C ALA A 11 -3.96 40.50 46.20
N ALA A 12 -3.69 41.75 45.80
CA ALA A 12 -3.68 42.15 44.39
C ALA A 12 -2.59 41.41 43.59
N ARG A 13 -1.37 41.30 44.13
CA ARG A 13 -0.28 40.53 43.49
C ARG A 13 -0.57 39.05 43.40
N ALA A 14 -1.22 38.46 44.41
CA ALA A 14 -1.64 37.07 44.38
C ALA A 14 -2.73 36.81 43.32
N ALA A 15 -3.67 37.74 43.17
CA ALA A 15 -4.70 37.69 42.12
C ALA A 15 -4.07 37.80 40.72
N ASP A 16 -3.18 38.77 40.50
CA ASP A 16 -2.46 38.92 39.22
C ASP A 16 -1.65 37.67 38.87
N ARG A 17 -0.95 37.09 39.86
CA ARG A 17 -0.19 35.84 39.66
C ARG A 17 -1.10 34.67 39.29
N SER A 18 -2.24 34.53 39.96
CA SER A 18 -3.21 33.47 39.65
C SER A 18 -3.77 33.59 38.23
N VAL A 19 -4.07 34.82 37.78
CA VAL A 19 -4.52 35.07 36.40
C VAL A 19 -3.43 34.70 35.40
N VAL A 20 -2.18 35.10 35.64
CA VAL A 20 -1.05 34.75 34.76
C VAL A 20 -0.83 33.24 34.71
N GLU A 21 -0.89 32.54 35.85
CA GLU A 21 -0.77 31.09 35.91
C GLU A 21 -1.91 30.38 35.14
N ALA A 22 -3.14 30.86 35.27
CA ALA A 22 -4.29 30.34 34.53
C ALA A 22 -4.14 30.55 33.01
N VAL A 23 -3.69 31.73 32.57
CA VAL A 23 -3.44 32.00 31.14
C VAL A 23 -2.31 31.12 30.61
N LEU A 24 -1.20 30.97 31.35
CA LEU A 24 -0.10 30.09 30.95
C LEU A 24 -0.54 28.63 30.84
N GLN A 25 -1.38 28.15 31.76
CA GLN A 25 -1.94 26.82 31.69
C GLN A 25 -2.86 26.65 30.49
N SER A 26 -3.73 27.64 30.22
CA SER A 26 -4.61 27.63 29.05
C SER A 26 -3.83 27.60 27.74
N VAL A 27 -2.77 28.40 27.61
CA VAL A 27 -1.91 28.42 26.42
C VAL A 27 -1.17 27.09 26.24
N ARG A 28 -0.64 26.49 27.32
CA ARG A 28 0.00 25.16 27.26
C ARG A 28 -0.97 24.07 26.81
N GLN A 29 -2.21 24.13 27.30
CA GLN A 29 -3.26 23.20 26.92
C GLN A 29 -3.61 23.37 25.44
N ALA A 30 -3.84 24.60 24.98
CA ALA A 30 -4.14 24.90 23.58
C ALA A 30 -3.03 24.43 22.62
N VAL A 31 -1.76 24.64 22.99
CA VAL A 31 -0.61 24.13 22.19
C VAL A 31 -0.58 22.61 22.16
N THR A 32 -0.90 21.95 23.28
CA THR A 32 -0.95 20.48 23.36
C THR A 32 -2.07 19.91 22.48
N ASP A 33 -3.24 20.54 22.51
CA ASP A 33 -4.38 20.11 21.73
C ASP A 33 -4.16 20.35 20.23
N LEU A 34 -3.58 21.50 19.85
CA LEU A 34 -3.19 21.78 18.47
C LEU A 34 -2.22 20.72 17.92
N ARG A 35 -1.19 20.35 18.70
CA ARG A 35 -0.24 19.29 18.30
C ARG A 35 -0.91 17.94 18.10
N LYS A 36 -1.90 17.59 18.93
CA LYS A 36 -2.67 16.35 18.78
C LYS A 36 -3.57 16.40 17.55
N GLU A 37 -4.20 17.53 17.27
CA GLU A 37 -5.00 17.72 16.06
C GLU A 37 -4.15 17.61 14.80
N ASP A 38 -2.99 18.26 14.77
CA ASP A 38 -2.07 18.22 13.63
C ASP A 38 -1.56 16.80 13.36
N ALA A 39 -1.15 16.07 14.41
CA ALA A 39 -0.75 14.67 14.27
C ALA A 39 -1.90 13.78 13.75
N THR A 40 -3.13 14.05 14.21
CA THR A 40 -4.31 13.32 13.76
C THR A 40 -4.63 13.61 12.29
N ARG A 41 -4.62 14.88 11.90
CA ARG A 41 -4.85 15.32 10.52
C ARG A 41 -3.80 14.74 9.59
N LEU A 42 -2.52 14.81 9.95
CA LEU A 42 -1.44 14.23 9.16
C LEU A 42 -1.68 12.73 8.92
N GLY A 43 -2.06 11.98 9.96
CA GLY A 43 -2.39 10.56 9.82
C GLY A 43 -3.60 10.31 8.90
N GLN A 44 -4.62 11.17 8.93
CA GLN A 44 -5.77 11.08 8.01
C GLN A 44 -5.36 11.35 6.56
N TRP A 45 -4.55 12.40 6.32
CA TRP A 45 -4.04 12.73 4.99
C TRP A 45 -3.14 11.64 4.42
N GLN A 46 -2.27 11.04 5.24
CA GLN A 46 -1.44 9.91 4.83
C GLN A 46 -2.29 8.71 4.39
N LYS A 47 -3.33 8.36 5.16
CA LYS A 47 -4.24 7.27 4.78
C LYS A 47 -5.00 7.60 3.48
N ALA A 48 -5.52 8.82 3.36
CA ALA A 48 -6.24 9.26 2.17
C ALA A 48 -5.33 9.23 0.92
N ALA A 49 -4.06 9.61 1.06
CA ALA A 49 -3.09 9.56 -0.03
C ALA A 49 -2.81 8.13 -0.49
N VAL A 50 -2.65 7.17 0.44
CA VAL A 50 -2.48 5.75 0.11
C VAL A 50 -3.71 5.22 -0.62
N GLU A 51 -4.92 5.46 -0.11
CA GLU A 51 -6.15 5.00 -0.77
C GLU A 51 -6.34 5.61 -2.16
N LEU A 52 -6.02 6.89 -2.33
CA LEU A 52 -6.06 7.54 -3.64
C LEU A 52 -5.06 6.90 -4.62
N ALA A 53 -3.82 6.68 -4.17
CA ALA A 53 -2.79 6.03 -4.97
C ALA A 53 -3.22 4.62 -5.39
N MET A 54 -3.78 3.83 -4.45
CA MET A 54 -4.30 2.49 -4.75
C MET A 54 -5.46 2.54 -5.74
N THR A 55 -6.39 3.48 -5.58
CA THR A 55 -7.51 3.65 -6.52
C THR A 55 -7.01 3.95 -7.93
N MET A 56 -6.03 4.84 -8.06
CA MET A 56 -5.42 5.17 -9.35
C MET A 56 -4.65 3.98 -9.95
N ALA A 57 -3.84 3.29 -9.14
CA ALA A 57 -3.08 2.12 -9.58
C ALA A 57 -4.00 1.00 -10.07
N THR A 58 -5.04 0.65 -9.30
CA THR A 58 -6.04 -0.35 -9.69
C THR A 58 -6.72 0.01 -11.00
N ARG A 59 -7.11 1.27 -11.17
CA ARG A 59 -7.76 1.73 -12.41
C ARG A 59 -6.82 1.65 -13.62
N LEU A 60 -5.61 2.19 -13.50
CA LEU A 60 -4.61 2.14 -14.58
C LEU A 60 -4.25 0.71 -14.96
N LEU A 61 -4.12 -0.16 -13.97
CA LEU A 61 -3.78 -1.55 -14.18
C LEU A 61 -4.93 -2.31 -14.86
N HIS A 62 -6.16 -2.11 -14.38
CA HIS A 62 -7.35 -2.64 -15.02
C HIS A 62 -7.45 -2.18 -16.48
N ASP A 63 -7.25 -0.89 -16.77
CA ASP A 63 -7.31 -0.37 -18.14
C ASP A 63 -6.24 -1.03 -19.04
N ARG A 64 -5.03 -1.23 -18.53
CA ARG A 64 -3.96 -1.94 -19.24
C ARG A 64 -4.24 -3.42 -19.46
N VAL A 65 -4.78 -4.09 -18.45
CA VAL A 65 -5.25 -5.47 -18.60
C VAL A 65 -6.32 -5.50 -19.68
N GLN A 66 -7.33 -4.63 -19.62
CA GLN A 66 -8.41 -4.58 -20.60
C GLN A 66 -7.90 -4.35 -22.03
N ALA A 67 -6.97 -3.41 -22.22
CA ALA A 67 -6.35 -3.12 -23.51
C ALA A 67 -5.43 -4.23 -24.03
N GLY A 68 -5.15 -5.27 -23.24
CA GLY A 68 -4.16 -6.30 -23.60
C GLY A 68 -2.75 -5.72 -23.63
N GLU A 69 -2.49 -4.68 -22.83
CA GLU A 69 -1.20 -4.01 -22.66
C GLU A 69 -0.41 -4.56 -21.47
N PHE A 70 -1.05 -5.29 -20.56
CA PHE A 70 -0.40 -5.88 -19.39
C PHE A 70 0.79 -6.78 -19.80
N PRO A 71 1.98 -6.65 -19.17
CA PRO A 71 3.20 -7.38 -19.55
C PRO A 71 3.17 -8.83 -19.03
N MET A 72 2.25 -9.63 -19.57
CA MET A 72 2.02 -11.01 -19.16
C MET A 72 3.27 -11.88 -19.29
N GLU A 73 4.07 -11.66 -20.34
CA GLU A 73 5.34 -12.34 -20.57
C GLU A 73 6.34 -12.15 -19.42
N ALA A 74 6.46 -10.92 -18.91
CA ALA A 74 7.36 -10.60 -17.81
C ALA A 74 6.88 -11.25 -16.51
N LYS A 75 5.56 -11.25 -16.28
CA LYS A 75 4.96 -11.85 -15.09
C LYS A 75 5.12 -13.38 -15.07
N VAL A 76 4.88 -14.04 -16.19
CA VAL A 76 5.10 -15.49 -16.32
C VAL A 76 6.59 -15.82 -16.10
N ARG A 77 7.51 -15.05 -16.70
CA ARG A 77 8.96 -15.21 -16.49
C ARG A 77 9.35 -15.08 -15.02
N GLU A 78 8.81 -14.08 -14.32
CA GLU A 78 9.04 -13.88 -12.89
C GLU A 78 8.60 -15.10 -12.07
N MET A 79 7.40 -15.62 -12.32
CA MET A 79 6.89 -16.78 -11.60
C MET A 79 7.64 -18.08 -11.94
N LEU A 80 8.06 -18.26 -13.19
CA LEU A 80 8.91 -19.39 -13.58
C LEU A 80 10.26 -19.34 -12.85
N ALA A 81 10.86 -18.17 -12.71
CA ALA A 81 12.09 -17.98 -11.94
C ALA A 81 11.89 -18.29 -10.45
N GLN A 82 10.72 -18.00 -9.89
CA GLN A 82 10.39 -18.35 -8.50
C GLN A 82 10.18 -19.87 -8.31
N LEU A 83 9.70 -20.59 -9.33
CA LEU A 83 9.46 -22.04 -9.26
C LEU A 83 10.76 -22.85 -9.20
N GLY A 84 11.84 -22.34 -9.82
CA GLY A 84 13.20 -22.90 -9.69
C GLY A 84 13.50 -24.13 -10.57
N GLY A 85 13.45 -23.98 -11.89
CA GLY A 85 14.08 -24.92 -12.83
C GLY A 85 13.37 -26.28 -13.03
N ASP A 86 12.05 -26.34 -12.87
CA ASP A 86 11.29 -27.57 -13.10
C ASP A 86 11.20 -27.90 -14.61
N ASP A 87 11.50 -29.14 -14.99
CA ASP A 87 11.68 -29.54 -16.40
C ASP A 87 10.38 -29.50 -17.22
N ALA A 88 9.22 -29.62 -16.56
CA ALA A 88 7.92 -29.67 -17.21
C ALA A 88 6.90 -28.84 -16.44
N VAL A 89 6.53 -27.69 -17.00
CA VAL A 89 5.68 -26.70 -16.33
C VAL A 89 4.45 -26.39 -17.18
N ALA A 90 3.27 -26.42 -16.56
CA ALA A 90 2.03 -25.94 -17.17
C ALA A 90 1.73 -24.52 -16.71
N VAL A 91 1.62 -23.58 -17.66
CA VAL A 91 1.23 -22.19 -17.40
C VAL A 91 -0.21 -22.00 -17.84
N HIS A 92 -1.09 -21.82 -16.87
CA HIS A 92 -2.51 -21.57 -17.05
C HIS A 92 -2.78 -20.07 -17.09
N LEU A 93 -3.47 -19.63 -18.13
CA LEU A 93 -3.78 -18.22 -18.39
C LEU A 93 -5.23 -18.06 -18.84
N ASN A 94 -5.80 -16.88 -18.62
CA ASN A 94 -7.04 -16.51 -19.27
C ASN A 94 -6.89 -16.63 -20.82
N PRO A 95 -7.91 -17.12 -21.55
CA PRO A 95 -7.83 -17.29 -23.00
C PRO A 95 -7.39 -16.02 -23.75
N LEU A 96 -7.89 -14.85 -23.35
CA LEU A 96 -7.56 -13.58 -24.01
C LEU A 96 -6.11 -13.18 -23.78
N ASP A 97 -5.59 -13.42 -22.57
CA ASP A 97 -4.21 -13.07 -22.25
C ASP A 97 -3.23 -14.05 -22.89
N LEU A 98 -3.62 -15.32 -23.05
CA LEU A 98 -2.84 -16.29 -23.81
C LEU A 98 -2.72 -15.89 -25.29
N GLU A 99 -3.79 -15.40 -25.91
CA GLU A 99 -3.76 -14.90 -27.29
C GLU A 99 -2.82 -13.70 -27.45
N VAL A 100 -2.90 -12.73 -26.51
CA VAL A 100 -2.01 -11.57 -26.48
C VAL A 100 -0.56 -12.01 -26.28
N LEU A 101 -0.32 -12.92 -25.33
CA LEU A 101 1.00 -13.46 -25.04
C LEU A 101 1.61 -14.12 -26.28
N LYS A 102 0.89 -15.06 -26.91
CA LYS A 102 1.37 -15.75 -28.14
C LYS A 102 1.70 -14.76 -29.26
N ARG A 103 0.89 -13.71 -29.44
CA ARG A 103 1.13 -12.68 -30.46
C ARG A 103 2.39 -11.88 -30.20
N ARG A 104 2.69 -11.57 -28.93
CA ARG A 104 3.87 -10.78 -28.53
C ARG A 104 5.14 -11.60 -28.52
N LEU A 105 5.05 -12.82 -28.03
CA LEU A 105 6.19 -13.72 -27.86
C LEU A 105 6.73 -14.19 -29.21
N GLY A 106 5.85 -14.38 -30.21
CA GLY A 106 6.25 -14.94 -31.50
C GLY A 106 6.93 -16.29 -31.31
N ASP A 107 8.18 -16.39 -31.74
CA ASP A 107 9.04 -17.58 -31.60
C ASP A 107 9.99 -17.52 -30.38
N GLU A 108 9.94 -16.46 -29.57
CA GLU A 108 10.82 -16.31 -28.41
C GLU A 108 10.41 -17.29 -27.29
N PRO A 109 11.36 -17.98 -26.64
CA PRO A 109 11.02 -18.87 -25.53
C PRO A 109 10.64 -18.10 -24.25
N LEU A 110 9.63 -18.60 -23.53
CA LEU A 110 9.18 -18.05 -22.23
C LEU A 110 10.17 -18.26 -21.09
N SER A 111 11.06 -19.25 -21.18
CA SER A 111 12.16 -19.41 -20.22
C SER A 111 13.49 -19.56 -20.96
N PRO A 112 14.52 -18.79 -20.57
CA PRO A 112 15.87 -18.96 -21.10
C PRO A 112 16.53 -20.26 -20.61
N GLU A 113 16.06 -20.85 -19.50
CA GLU A 113 16.72 -21.98 -18.84
C GLU A 113 16.41 -23.35 -19.47
N GLY A 114 15.53 -23.41 -20.47
CA GLY A 114 15.26 -24.64 -21.22
C GLY A 114 14.49 -25.68 -20.42
N GLY A 115 13.16 -25.61 -20.47
CA GLY A 115 12.23 -26.60 -19.94
C GLY A 115 10.98 -26.69 -20.81
N GLU A 116 10.25 -27.80 -20.75
CA GLU A 116 9.02 -28.00 -21.52
C GLU A 116 7.88 -27.18 -20.90
N ILE A 117 7.64 -25.98 -21.43
CA ILE A 117 6.56 -25.09 -20.99
C ILE A 117 5.32 -25.35 -21.85
N ARG A 118 4.24 -25.80 -21.19
CA ARG A 118 2.93 -25.98 -21.81
C ARG A 118 2.02 -24.83 -21.44
N LEU A 119 1.57 -24.07 -22.43
CA LEU A 119 0.58 -23.02 -22.25
C LEU A 119 -0.83 -23.59 -22.31
N VAL A 120 -1.60 -23.40 -21.24
CA VAL A 120 -2.96 -23.92 -21.08
C VAL A 120 -3.92 -22.76 -20.88
N THR A 121 -5.07 -22.81 -21.55
CA THR A 121 -6.16 -21.85 -21.30
C THR A 121 -6.95 -22.27 -20.07
N ASP A 122 -7.16 -21.35 -19.14
CA ASP A 122 -8.05 -21.50 -18.00
C ASP A 122 -9.01 -20.29 -17.93
N PRO A 123 -10.27 -20.46 -18.39
CA PRO A 123 -11.29 -19.40 -18.33
C PRO A 123 -11.71 -19.01 -16.92
N SER A 124 -11.36 -19.79 -15.88
CA SER A 124 -11.67 -19.45 -14.49
C SER A 124 -10.73 -18.39 -13.92
N LEU A 125 -9.57 -18.18 -14.54
CA LEU A 125 -8.62 -17.13 -14.16
C LEU A 125 -9.10 -15.76 -14.66
N GLY A 126 -8.98 -14.77 -13.79
CA GLY A 126 -9.17 -13.37 -14.14
C GLY A 126 -8.14 -12.93 -15.19
N ARG A 127 -8.43 -11.82 -15.87
CA ARG A 127 -7.47 -11.27 -16.82
C ARG A 127 -6.28 -10.66 -16.07
N GLY A 128 -5.07 -10.91 -16.57
CA GLY A 128 -3.80 -10.55 -15.92
C GLY A 128 -3.34 -11.53 -14.85
N ASP A 129 -4.19 -12.49 -14.45
CA ASP A 129 -3.85 -13.52 -13.48
C ASP A 129 -3.21 -14.73 -14.18
N CYS A 130 -2.35 -15.43 -13.46
CA CYS A 130 -1.72 -16.65 -13.98
C CYS A 130 -1.43 -17.68 -12.91
N ARG A 131 -1.60 -18.94 -13.29
CA ARG A 131 -1.24 -20.09 -12.46
C ARG A 131 -0.13 -20.88 -13.15
N ILE A 132 0.89 -21.22 -12.40
CA ILE A 132 2.00 -22.06 -12.85
C ILE A 132 1.98 -23.34 -12.02
N GLU A 133 1.94 -24.48 -12.70
CA GLU A 133 1.98 -25.82 -12.10
C GLU A 133 3.24 -26.54 -12.56
N GLY A 134 4.13 -26.80 -11.60
CA GLY A 134 5.26 -27.72 -11.74
C GLY A 134 4.89 -29.14 -11.29
N ARG A 135 5.89 -29.99 -11.10
CA ARG A 135 5.75 -31.37 -10.62
C ARG A 135 5.35 -31.44 -9.16
N GLU A 136 5.94 -30.59 -8.32
CA GLU A 136 5.76 -30.63 -6.86
C GLU A 136 5.18 -29.33 -6.27
N SER A 137 5.02 -28.30 -7.09
CA SER A 137 4.62 -26.96 -6.63
C SER A 137 3.66 -26.28 -7.60
N MET A 138 2.83 -25.41 -7.04
CA MET A 138 1.91 -24.56 -7.79
C MET A 138 2.04 -23.13 -7.27
N LEU A 139 2.19 -22.19 -8.20
CA LEU A 139 2.20 -20.77 -7.92
C LEU A 139 0.98 -20.13 -8.58
N LEU A 140 0.30 -19.24 -7.84
CA LEU A 140 -0.80 -18.44 -8.34
C LEU A 140 -0.46 -16.97 -8.14
N SER A 141 -0.56 -16.19 -9.21
CA SER A 141 -0.51 -14.74 -9.18
C SER A 141 -1.88 -14.20 -9.54
N GLU A 142 -2.42 -13.40 -8.61
CA GLU A 142 -3.64 -12.65 -8.78
C GLU A 142 -3.31 -11.17 -8.64
N VAL A 143 -3.53 -10.39 -9.69
CA VAL A 143 -3.16 -8.98 -9.75
C VAL A 143 -3.83 -8.19 -8.62
N SER A 144 -5.10 -8.51 -8.33
CA SER A 144 -5.85 -7.88 -7.25
C SER A 144 -5.27 -8.20 -5.87
N ARG A 145 -4.74 -9.42 -5.69
CA ARG A 145 -4.12 -9.86 -4.43
C ARG A 145 -2.79 -9.15 -4.20
N GLU A 146 -1.98 -9.00 -5.24
CA GLU A 146 -0.70 -8.29 -5.16
C GLU A 146 -0.90 -6.80 -4.82
N LEU A 147 -1.87 -6.13 -5.45
CA LEU A 147 -2.24 -4.76 -5.08
C LEU A 147 -2.70 -4.65 -3.63
N GLN A 148 -3.45 -5.65 -3.16
CA GLN A 148 -3.91 -5.70 -1.78
C GLN A 148 -2.75 -5.85 -0.79
N GLU A 149 -1.77 -6.70 -1.08
CA GLU A 149 -0.57 -6.88 -0.27
C GLU A 149 0.27 -5.60 -0.22
N ILE A 150 0.42 -4.89 -1.34
CA ILE A 150 1.09 -3.58 -1.39
C ILE A 150 0.36 -2.57 -0.49
N ARG A 151 -0.98 -2.50 -0.57
CA ARG A 151 -1.78 -1.60 0.26
C ARG A 151 -1.57 -1.88 1.75
N ASP A 152 -1.62 -3.14 2.14
CA ASP A 152 -1.49 -3.55 3.53
C ASP A 152 -0.08 -3.23 4.06
N GLU A 153 0.95 -3.42 3.24
CA GLU A 153 2.32 -3.05 3.59
C GLU A 153 2.50 -1.54 3.77
N LEU A 154 1.93 -0.72 2.89
CA LEU A 154 1.94 0.74 3.02
C LEU A 154 1.26 1.19 4.31
N PHE A 155 0.14 0.57 4.69
CA PHE A 155 -0.52 0.88 5.95
C PHE A 155 0.26 0.41 7.18
N ARG A 156 0.93 -0.75 7.12
CA ARG A 156 1.84 -1.19 8.19
C ARG A 156 2.99 -0.22 8.38
N SER A 157 3.61 0.22 7.29
CA SER A 157 4.68 1.21 7.30
C SER A 157 4.22 2.53 7.93
N LEU A 158 3.01 3.02 7.61
CA LEU A 158 2.41 4.19 8.27
C LEU A 158 2.15 3.98 9.77
N GLY A 159 1.85 2.75 10.19
CA GLY A 159 1.72 2.39 11.60
C GLY A 159 3.04 2.51 12.35
N HIS A 160 4.12 1.98 11.78
CA HIS A 160 5.47 2.05 12.36
C HIS A 160 6.06 3.47 12.35
N ALA A 161 5.74 4.30 11.35
CA ALA A 161 6.17 5.70 11.32
C ALA A 161 5.54 6.58 12.41
N ARG A 162 4.50 6.08 13.09
CA ARG A 162 3.77 6.80 14.16
C ARG A 162 4.14 6.36 15.57
N SER A 163 4.93 5.28 15.72
CA SER A 163 5.45 4.79 17.01
C SER A 163 6.80 5.40 17.34
#